data_AF-A0A969MAH3-F1
#
_entry.id   AF-A0A969MAH3-F1
#
_cell.length_a   1.000
_cell.length_b   1.000
_cell.length_c   1.000
_cell.angle_alpha   90.00
_cell.angle_beta   90.00
_cell.angle_gamma   90.00
#
_symmetry.space_group_name_H-M   'P 1'
#
loop_
_entity.id
_entity.type
_entity.pdbx_description
1 polymer ?
#
loop_
_entity_poly.entity_id
_entity_poly.type
_entity_poly.pdbx_seq_one_letter_code
_entity_poly.pdbx_strand_id
1 'polypeptide(L)'
;MQSKTSLSSPSKQEFAGTFRLLGRISFWIHLLLGTVAGIILLLVMFSRNFSDINSPFIGLGIFLGVCGVIAVGFRIFWAYRYTRLAKRLQLADTNLHPKKEDIIRVLRIGLIISLIGIGLGFVAAEGTVIAVLAKTLAQPQGVAVYNPETVVRSVDLLLILADVTIIGAHFLGSVNSLGLVEWLDN
;
A
#
# COMPACT_ATOMS: atom_id res chain seq x y z
N MET A 1 -11.29 -23.16 35.59
CA MET A 1 -9.85 -23.13 35.25
C MET A 1 -9.69 -23.83 33.90
N GLN A 2 -9.93 -23.11 32.80
CA GLN A 2 -10.00 -23.71 31.45
C GLN A 2 -8.64 -23.66 30.77
N SER A 3 -8.25 -24.84 30.29
CA SER A 3 -7.05 -25.21 29.55
C SER A 3 -6.68 -24.19 28.46
N LYS A 4 -5.47 -23.61 28.58
CA LYS A 4 -4.78 -22.97 27.46
C LYS A 4 -4.41 -24.07 26.47
N THR A 5 -5.16 -24.17 25.38
CA THR A 5 -4.82 -24.97 24.20
C THR A 5 -3.47 -24.53 23.66
N SER A 6 -2.41 -25.22 24.10
CA SER A 6 -1.10 -25.15 23.47
C SER A 6 -1.27 -25.72 22.07
N LEU A 7 -1.24 -24.85 21.05
CA LEU A 7 -1.08 -25.26 19.65
C LEU A 7 -0.03 -26.37 19.60
N SER A 8 -0.43 -27.57 19.16
CA SER A 8 0.44 -28.72 19.04
C SER A 8 1.66 -28.33 18.18
N SER A 9 2.85 -28.82 18.54
CA SER A 9 4.14 -28.46 17.91
C SER A 9 4.11 -28.34 16.36
N PRO A 10 3.39 -29.21 15.61
CA PRO A 10 3.29 -29.12 14.14
C PRO A 10 2.58 -27.84 13.65
N SER A 11 1.46 -27.45 14.26
CA SER A 11 0.67 -26.28 13.87
C SER A 11 1.45 -24.97 14.03
N LYS A 12 2.27 -24.86 15.08
CA LYS A 12 3.14 -23.69 15.28
C LYS A 12 4.24 -23.58 14.24
N GLN A 13 4.84 -24.70 13.85
CA GLN A 13 5.90 -24.73 12.85
C GLN A 13 5.36 -24.41 11.44
N GLU A 14 4.18 -24.94 11.11
CA GLU A 14 3.44 -24.61 9.88
C GLU A 14 3.11 -23.12 9.79
N PHE A 15 2.57 -22.55 10.87
CA PHE A 15 2.34 -21.11 10.96
C PHE A 15 3.63 -20.32 10.78
N ALA A 16 4.71 -20.69 11.48
CA ALA A 16 5.99 -19.99 11.39
C ALA A 16 6.59 -20.04 9.97
N GLY A 17 6.46 -21.18 9.28
CA GLY A 17 6.86 -21.35 7.89
C GLY A 17 6.07 -20.42 6.95
N THR A 18 4.75 -20.43 7.07
CA THR A 18 3.88 -19.60 6.23
C THR A 18 4.03 -18.12 6.53
N PHE A 19 4.13 -17.74 7.81
CA PHE A 19 4.36 -16.36 8.22
C PHE A 19 5.68 -15.81 7.66
N ARG A 20 6.73 -16.64 7.60
CA ARG A 20 8.01 -16.30 6.97
C ARG A 20 7.86 -16.13 5.45
N LEU A 21 7.16 -17.04 4.79
CA LEU A 21 6.92 -17.00 3.35
C LEU A 21 6.13 -15.75 2.97
N LEU A 22 5.00 -15.52 3.62
CA LEU A 22 4.14 -14.36 3.42
C LEU A 22 4.85 -13.05 3.75
N GLY A 23 5.72 -13.03 4.78
CA GLY A 23 6.60 -11.89 5.05
C GLY A 23 7.52 -11.55 3.87
N ARG A 24 8.13 -12.55 3.22
CA ARG A 24 8.99 -12.36 2.04
C ARG A 24 8.20 -11.95 0.80
N ILE A 25 7.06 -12.59 0.56
CA ILE A 25 6.16 -12.24 -0.55
C ILE A 25 5.70 -10.78 -0.39
N SER A 26 5.23 -10.42 0.81
CA SER A 26 4.84 -9.06 1.14
C SER A 26 5.97 -8.07 0.88
N PHE A 27 7.20 -8.39 1.31
CA PHE A 27 8.35 -7.53 1.03
C PHE A 27 8.53 -7.25 -0.47
N TRP A 28 8.57 -8.30 -1.30
CA TRP A 28 8.81 -8.15 -2.74
C TRP A 28 7.66 -7.46 -3.46
N ILE A 29 6.42 -7.75 -3.10
CA ILE A 29 5.24 -7.09 -3.67
C ILE A 29 5.25 -5.60 -3.36
N HIS A 30 5.48 -5.21 -2.10
CA HIS A 30 5.50 -3.78 -1.73
C HIS A 30 6.72 -3.07 -2.33
N LEU A 31 7.86 -3.76 -2.47
CA LEU A 31 9.03 -3.21 -3.15
C LEU A 31 8.71 -2.94 -4.63
N LEU A 32 8.19 -3.93 -5.35
CA LEU A 32 7.87 -3.78 -6.77
C LEU A 32 6.82 -2.70 -7.00
N LEU A 33 5.67 -2.78 -6.33
CA LEU A 33 4.57 -1.84 -6.51
C LEU A 33 4.93 -0.44 -6.01
N GLY A 34 5.66 -0.34 -4.89
CA GLY A 34 6.15 0.93 -4.36
C GLY A 34 7.15 1.60 -5.28
N THR A 35 8.08 0.84 -5.88
CA THR A 35 9.01 1.37 -6.89
C THR A 35 8.28 1.82 -8.14
N VAL A 36 7.32 1.04 -8.66
CA VAL A 36 6.52 1.43 -9.84
C VAL A 36 5.74 2.70 -9.56
N ALA A 37 4.98 2.76 -8.45
CA ALA A 37 4.23 3.95 -8.08
C ALA A 37 5.14 5.18 -7.87
N GLY A 38 6.29 4.98 -7.20
CA GLY A 38 7.27 6.04 -6.96
C GLY A 38 7.87 6.60 -8.26
N ILE A 39 8.24 5.73 -9.21
CA ILE A 39 8.75 6.17 -10.52
C ILE A 39 7.67 6.96 -11.27
N ILE A 40 6.43 6.45 -11.30
CA ILE A 40 5.34 7.14 -11.98
C ILE A 40 5.07 8.50 -11.34
N LEU A 41 5.02 8.60 -10.00
CA LEU A 41 4.85 9.88 -9.31
C LEU A 41 5.99 10.85 -9.59
N LEU A 42 7.24 10.37 -9.62
CA LEU A 42 8.39 11.20 -10.01
C LEU A 42 8.23 11.72 -11.44
N LEU A 43 7.82 10.88 -12.39
CA LEU A 43 7.55 11.31 -13.77
C LEU A 43 6.44 12.37 -13.82
N VAL A 44 5.36 12.19 -13.05
CA VAL A 44 4.27 13.17 -12.93
C VAL A 44 4.77 14.50 -12.37
N MET A 45 5.62 14.47 -11.35
CA MET A 45 6.18 15.66 -10.72
C MET A 45 7.19 16.37 -11.62
N PHE A 46 8.11 15.65 -12.27
CA PHE A 46 9.11 16.23 -13.18
C PHE A 46 8.51 16.75 -14.47
N SER A 47 7.42 16.13 -14.95
CA SER A 47 6.74 16.57 -16.17
C SER A 47 5.84 17.80 -15.95
N ARG A 48 5.64 18.25 -14.71
CA ARG A 48 4.83 19.44 -14.39
C ARG A 48 5.74 20.51 -13.81
N ASN A 49 5.67 21.74 -14.32
CA ASN A 49 6.20 22.86 -13.55
C ASN A 49 5.25 23.14 -12.37
N PHE A 50 5.76 23.66 -11.25
CA PHE A 50 4.92 24.06 -10.10
C PHE A 50 3.85 25.09 -10.48
N SER A 51 4.09 25.90 -11.52
CA SER A 51 3.13 26.83 -12.13
C SER A 51 2.03 26.16 -12.96
N ASP A 52 2.16 24.88 -13.32
CA ASP A 52 1.25 24.15 -14.22
C ASP A 52 0.23 23.27 -13.45
N ILE A 53 0.19 23.39 -12.12
CA ILE A 53 -0.78 22.69 -11.26
C ILE A 53 -2.02 23.59 -11.12
N ASN A 54 -2.75 23.76 -12.21
CA ASN A 54 -3.93 24.63 -12.26
C ASN A 54 -5.21 23.96 -11.72
N SER A 55 -5.12 22.70 -11.29
CA SER A 55 -6.21 21.97 -10.64
C SER A 55 -5.83 21.61 -9.21
N PRO A 56 -6.53 22.15 -8.19
CA PRO A 56 -6.31 21.80 -6.78
C PRO A 56 -6.42 20.29 -6.52
N PHE A 57 -7.32 19.61 -7.24
CA PHE A 57 -7.50 18.17 -7.13
C PHE A 57 -6.28 17.37 -7.60
N ILE A 58 -5.59 17.83 -8.64
CA ILE A 58 -4.35 17.18 -9.10
C ILE A 58 -3.22 17.42 -8.09
N GLY A 59 -3.10 18.65 -7.56
CA GLY A 59 -2.11 18.94 -6.51
C GLY A 59 -2.33 18.07 -5.27
N LEU A 60 -3.59 17.93 -4.84
CA LEU A 60 -3.97 17.04 -3.74
C LEU A 60 -3.67 15.57 -4.07
N GLY A 61 -3.97 15.11 -5.28
CA GLY A 61 -3.65 13.76 -5.74
C GLY A 61 -2.16 13.44 -5.63
N ILE A 62 -1.29 14.33 -6.11
CA ILE A 62 0.17 14.18 -5.99
C ILE A 62 0.59 14.12 -4.51
N PHE A 63 0.08 15.02 -3.67
CA PHE A 63 0.41 15.04 -2.25
C PHE A 63 0.01 13.74 -1.54
N LEU A 64 -1.23 13.30 -1.72
CA LEU A 64 -1.74 12.07 -1.13
C LEU A 64 -1.02 10.83 -1.69
N GLY A 65 -0.68 10.82 -2.98
CA GLY A 65 0.14 9.79 -3.61
C GLY A 65 1.53 9.68 -2.97
N VAL A 66 2.20 10.80 -2.72
CA VAL A 66 3.49 10.81 -1.99
C VAL A 66 3.34 10.23 -0.58
N CYS A 67 2.32 10.64 0.17
CA CYS A 67 2.02 10.04 1.48
C CYS A 67 1.76 8.53 1.37
N GLY A 68 1.05 8.11 0.32
CA GLY A 68 0.77 6.71 0.02
C GLY A 68 2.04 5.89 -0.26
N VAL A 69 2.98 6.41 -1.05
CA VAL A 69 4.29 5.78 -1.30
C VAL A 69 5.14 5.72 -0.02
N ILE A 70 5.14 6.77 0.81
CA ILE A 70 5.82 6.74 2.12
C ILE A 70 5.24 5.60 2.98
N ALA A 71 3.92 5.45 2.99
CA ALA A 71 3.27 4.34 3.70
C ALA A 71 3.65 2.97 3.11
N VAL A 72 3.82 2.83 1.78
CA VAL A 72 4.37 1.61 1.17
C VAL A 72 5.81 1.36 1.64
N GLY A 73 6.64 2.41 1.72
CA GLY A 73 7.99 2.34 2.29
C GLY A 73 8.00 1.81 3.73
N PHE A 74 7.06 2.28 4.56
CA PHE A 74 6.85 1.73 5.90
C PHE A 74 6.47 0.24 5.84
N ARG A 75 5.58 -0.17 4.91
CA ARG A 75 5.19 -1.58 4.75
C ARG A 75 6.35 -2.48 4.34
N ILE A 76 7.26 -2.01 3.50
CA ILE A 76 8.52 -2.71 3.16
C ILE A 76 9.34 -2.94 4.43
N PHE A 77 9.57 -1.89 5.22
CA PHE A 77 10.25 -2.01 6.52
C PHE A 77 9.54 -3.00 7.44
N TRP A 78 8.21 -2.95 7.48
CA TRP A 78 7.39 -3.77 8.36
C TRP A 78 7.40 -5.27 7.98
N ALA A 79 7.52 -5.59 6.68
CA ALA A 79 7.66 -6.97 6.21
C ALA A 79 8.92 -7.66 6.76
N TYR A 80 10.00 -6.90 7.04
CA TYR A 80 11.17 -7.43 7.74
C TYR A 80 10.86 -7.83 9.18
N ARG A 81 9.98 -7.10 9.88
CA ARG A 81 9.53 -7.49 11.22
C ARG A 81 8.79 -8.83 11.20
N TYR A 82 7.92 -9.06 10.22
CA TYR A 82 7.24 -10.35 10.06
C TYR A 82 8.25 -11.49 9.92
N THR A 83 9.23 -11.31 9.04
CA THR A 83 10.29 -12.30 8.82
C THR A 83 11.13 -12.56 10.09
N ARG A 84 11.44 -11.52 10.88
CA ARG A 84 12.19 -11.68 12.13
C ARG A 84 11.39 -12.43 13.20
N LEU A 85 10.10 -12.13 13.34
CA LEU A 85 9.22 -12.84 14.28
C LEU A 85 9.05 -14.30 13.88
N ALA A 86 8.86 -14.57 12.58
CA ALA A 86 8.77 -15.92 12.05
C ALA A 86 10.05 -16.74 12.30
N LYS A 87 11.24 -16.13 12.13
CA LYS A 87 12.52 -16.78 12.48
C LYS A 87 12.62 -17.13 13.97
N ARG A 88 12.12 -16.27 14.86
CA ARG A 88 12.13 -16.54 16.31
C ARG A 88 11.22 -17.70 16.70
N LEU A 89 10.08 -17.85 16.04
CA LEU A 89 9.18 -19.01 16.22
C LEU A 89 9.81 -20.34 15.76
N GLN A 90 10.80 -20.30 14.87
CA GLN A 90 11.51 -21.48 14.38
C GLN A 90 12.72 -21.88 15.25
N LEU A 91 13.02 -21.13 16.33
CA LEU A 91 14.12 -21.47 17.23
C LEU A 91 13.78 -22.70 18.07
N ALA A 92 14.79 -23.53 18.36
CA ALA A 92 14.63 -24.72 19.21
C ALA A 92 14.28 -24.36 20.67
N ASP A 93 14.81 -23.25 21.18
CA ASP A 93 14.48 -22.74 22.51
C ASP A 93 13.12 -22.03 22.50
N THR A 94 12.14 -22.64 23.16
CA THR A 94 10.76 -22.14 23.24
C THR A 94 10.64 -20.88 24.11
N ASN A 95 11.61 -20.61 25.00
CA ASN A 95 11.59 -19.39 25.82
C ASN A 95 11.85 -18.12 24.99
N LEU A 96 12.45 -18.27 23.81
CA LEU A 96 12.73 -17.17 22.87
C LEU A 96 11.58 -16.91 21.88
N HIS A 97 10.51 -17.71 21.94
CA HIS A 97 9.36 -17.57 21.04
C HIS A 97 8.57 -16.30 21.37
N PRO A 98 8.22 -15.47 20.36
CA PRO A 98 7.36 -14.32 20.57
C PRO A 98 5.97 -14.77 21.02
N LYS A 99 5.32 -13.98 21.86
CA LYS A 99 3.94 -14.25 22.28
C LYS A 99 2.98 -14.04 21.10
N LYS A 100 1.88 -14.79 21.08
CA LYS A 100 0.79 -14.61 20.10
C LYS A 100 0.33 -13.15 20.04
N GLU A 101 0.16 -12.51 21.20
CA GLU A 101 -0.24 -11.11 21.32
C GLU A 101 0.73 -10.14 20.63
N ASP A 102 2.04 -10.41 20.72
CA ASP A 102 3.06 -9.57 20.08
C ASP A 102 2.98 -9.70 18.55
N ILE A 103 2.74 -10.91 18.05
CA ILE A 103 2.55 -11.16 16.62
C ILE A 103 1.28 -10.45 16.12
N ILE A 104 0.14 -10.62 16.82
CA ILE A 104 -1.12 -9.97 16.48
C ILE A 104 -0.96 -8.44 16.48
N ARG A 105 -0.28 -7.88 17.48
CA ARG A 105 -0.02 -6.42 17.52
C ARG A 105 0.76 -5.96 16.30
N VAL A 106 1.80 -6.70 15.93
CA VAL A 106 2.61 -6.39 14.74
C VAL A 106 1.78 -6.51 13.45
N LEU A 107 0.91 -7.52 13.33
CA LEU A 107 0.01 -7.66 12.18
C LEU A 107 -1.02 -6.52 12.11
N ARG A 108 -1.64 -6.16 13.24
CA ARG A 108 -2.62 -5.07 13.34
C ARG A 108 -2.05 -3.71 12.94
N ILE A 109 -0.84 -3.38 13.37
CA ILE A 109 -0.18 -2.13 12.93
C ILE A 109 0.01 -2.15 11.41
N GLY A 110 0.45 -3.27 10.85
CA GLY A 110 0.58 -3.41 9.40
C GLY A 110 -0.74 -3.26 8.64
N LEU A 111 -1.83 -3.81 9.19
CA LEU A 111 -3.18 -3.67 8.66
C LEU A 111 -3.66 -2.21 8.72
N ILE A 112 -3.52 -1.53 9.86
CA ILE A 112 -3.94 -0.12 10.01
C ILE A 112 -3.21 0.77 8.99
N ILE A 113 -1.89 0.61 8.84
CA ILE A 113 -1.13 1.38 7.85
C ILE A 113 -1.60 1.08 6.42
N SER A 114 -1.94 -0.18 6.14
CA SER A 114 -2.46 -0.57 4.83
C SER A 114 -3.84 0.07 4.57
N LEU A 115 -4.74 0.07 5.56
CA LEU A 115 -6.05 0.73 5.44
C LEU A 115 -5.92 2.25 5.23
N ILE A 116 -5.01 2.90 5.95
CA ILE A 116 -4.69 4.32 5.73
C ILE A 116 -4.19 4.53 4.30
N GLY A 117 -3.26 3.69 3.84
CA GLY A 117 -2.71 3.76 2.49
C GLY A 117 -3.74 3.56 1.38
N ILE A 118 -4.69 2.63 1.56
CA ILE A 118 -5.84 2.47 0.67
C ILE A 118 -6.68 3.75 0.65
N GLY A 119 -7.00 4.32 1.82
CA GLY A 119 -7.77 5.55 1.92
C GLY A 119 -7.10 6.73 1.22
N LEU A 120 -5.79 6.90 1.41
CA LEU A 120 -5.01 7.94 0.74
C LEU A 120 -5.05 7.78 -0.78
N GLY A 121 -4.76 6.58 -1.29
CA GLY A 121 -4.76 6.32 -2.72
C GLY A 121 -6.16 6.45 -3.34
N PHE A 122 -7.21 6.02 -2.63
CA PHE A 122 -8.59 6.16 -3.10
C PHE A 122 -8.99 7.63 -3.28
N VAL A 123 -8.77 8.46 -2.26
CA VAL A 123 -9.10 9.89 -2.32
C VAL A 123 -8.26 10.60 -3.39
N ALA A 124 -6.98 10.23 -3.54
CA ALA A 124 -6.10 10.75 -4.59
C ALA A 124 -6.61 10.41 -6.00
N ALA A 125 -6.97 9.15 -6.22
CA ALA A 125 -7.48 8.65 -7.49
C ALA A 125 -8.80 9.34 -7.86
N GLU A 126 -9.77 9.38 -6.94
CA GLU A 126 -11.07 10.03 -7.17
C GLU A 126 -10.91 11.52 -7.51
N GLY A 127 -10.08 12.25 -6.74
CA GLY A 127 -9.79 13.65 -7.02
C GLY A 127 -9.19 13.86 -8.42
N THR A 128 -8.22 13.04 -8.79
CA THR A 128 -7.58 13.13 -10.11
C THR A 128 -8.55 12.76 -11.24
N VAL A 129 -9.39 11.73 -11.06
CA VAL A 129 -10.44 11.35 -12.02
C VAL A 129 -11.44 12.48 -12.23
N ILE A 130 -11.92 13.12 -11.15
CA ILE A 130 -12.82 14.28 -11.23
C ILE A 130 -12.16 15.42 -12.01
N ALA A 131 -10.88 15.71 -11.76
CA ALA A 131 -10.14 16.74 -12.50
C ALA A 131 -10.02 16.41 -13.99
N VAL A 132 -9.71 15.16 -14.33
CA VAL A 132 -9.62 14.69 -15.73
C VAL A 132 -10.98 14.77 -16.42
N LEU A 133 -12.04 14.36 -15.74
CA LEU A 133 -13.40 14.44 -16.27
C LEU A 133 -13.81 15.90 -16.51
N ALA A 134 -13.55 16.80 -15.57
CA ALA A 134 -13.85 18.22 -15.71
C ALA A 134 -13.13 18.83 -16.93
N LYS A 135 -11.85 18.51 -17.14
CA LYS A 135 -11.10 18.92 -18.34
C LYS A 135 -11.76 18.40 -19.61
N THR A 136 -12.11 17.11 -19.62
CA THR A 136 -12.75 16.46 -20.77
C THR A 136 -14.08 17.12 -21.14
N LEU A 137 -14.92 17.41 -20.14
CA LEU A 137 -16.23 18.06 -20.35
C LEU A 137 -16.11 19.53 -20.76
N ALA A 138 -15.03 20.20 -20.36
CA ALA A 138 -14.77 21.60 -20.72
C ALA A 138 -14.19 21.76 -22.14
N GLN A 139 -13.89 20.67 -22.87
CA GLN A 139 -13.40 20.76 -24.24
C GLN A 139 -14.53 21.08 -25.24
N PRO A 140 -14.47 22.20 -25.99
CA PRO A 140 -15.45 22.51 -27.02
C PRO A 140 -15.38 21.48 -28.17
N GLN A 141 -16.51 20.85 -28.49
CA GLN A 141 -16.57 19.92 -29.62
C GLN A 141 -16.47 20.70 -30.94
N GLY A 142 -15.37 20.53 -31.67
CA GLY A 142 -15.19 21.09 -33.02
C GLY A 142 -14.16 22.21 -33.16
N VAL A 143 -13.50 22.65 -32.08
CA VAL A 143 -12.35 23.59 -32.17
C VAL A 143 -11.21 23.05 -31.33
N ALA A 144 -10.37 22.21 -31.96
CA ALA A 144 -9.13 21.72 -31.35
C ALA A 144 -8.03 22.79 -31.38
N VAL A 145 -8.24 23.99 -30.79
CA VAL A 145 -7.24 25.07 -30.88
C VAL A 145 -7.26 26.01 -29.64
N TYR A 146 -6.08 26.12 -29.00
CA TYR A 146 -5.56 27.22 -28.14
C TYR A 146 -5.80 27.31 -26.61
N ASN A 147 -6.30 26.29 -25.90
CA ASN A 147 -6.25 26.30 -24.42
C ASN A 147 -5.66 25.01 -23.84
N PRO A 148 -4.35 24.96 -23.51
CA PRO A 148 -3.72 23.76 -22.94
C PRO A 148 -4.29 23.36 -21.57
N GLU A 149 -4.92 24.29 -20.84
CA GLU A 149 -5.61 24.07 -19.57
C GLU A 149 -6.78 23.09 -19.66
N THR A 150 -7.49 23.07 -20.80
CA THR A 150 -8.69 22.25 -21.01
C THR A 150 -8.37 20.88 -21.59
N VAL A 151 -7.10 20.55 -21.81
CA VAL A 151 -6.68 19.27 -22.39
C VAL A 151 -6.25 18.28 -21.31
N VAL A 152 -6.84 17.08 -21.35
CA VAL A 152 -6.38 15.94 -20.53
C VAL A 152 -4.97 15.58 -20.94
N ARG A 153 -4.03 15.63 -19.99
CA ARG A 153 -2.64 15.29 -20.25
C ARG A 153 -2.39 13.83 -19.92
N SER A 154 -1.49 13.16 -20.64
CA SER A 154 -1.07 11.79 -20.32
C SER A 154 -0.55 11.66 -18.88
N VAL A 155 0.06 12.72 -18.33
CA VAL A 155 0.51 12.78 -16.94
C VAL A 155 -0.61 12.86 -15.90
N ASP A 156 -1.84 13.18 -16.29
CA ASP A 156 -3.01 13.08 -15.41
C ASP A 156 -3.42 11.60 -15.27
N LEU A 157 -3.37 10.84 -16.36
CA LEU A 157 -3.62 9.39 -16.35
C LEU A 157 -2.52 8.61 -15.63
N LEU A 158 -1.27 9.02 -15.77
CA LEU A 158 -0.16 8.44 -15.00
C LEU A 158 -0.33 8.66 -13.49
N LEU A 159 -0.85 9.82 -13.06
CA LEU A 159 -1.14 10.05 -11.65
C LEU A 159 -2.20 9.06 -11.13
N ILE A 160 -3.30 8.87 -11.88
CA ILE A 160 -4.32 7.86 -11.55
C ILE A 160 -3.69 6.46 -11.47
N LEU A 161 -2.82 6.10 -12.41
CA LEU A 161 -2.13 4.81 -12.40
C LEU A 161 -1.23 4.63 -11.16
N ALA A 162 -0.53 5.69 -10.74
CA ALA A 162 0.28 5.65 -9.52
C ALA A 162 -0.62 5.43 -8.28
N ASP A 163 -1.71 6.19 -8.18
CA ASP A 163 -2.66 6.09 -7.06
C ASP A 163 -3.28 4.69 -6.96
N VAL A 164 -3.72 4.12 -8.09
CA VAL A 164 -4.24 2.74 -8.16
C VAL A 164 -3.17 1.71 -7.78
N THR A 165 -1.92 1.92 -8.20
CA THR A 165 -0.80 1.04 -7.83
C THR A 165 -0.54 1.07 -6.33
N ILE A 166 -0.63 2.25 -5.69
CA ILE A 166 -0.54 2.43 -4.24
C ILE A 166 -1.68 1.69 -3.53
N ILE A 167 -2.92 1.85 -4.00
CA ILE A 167 -4.08 1.13 -3.46
C ILE A 167 -3.83 -0.39 -3.53
N GLY A 168 -3.38 -0.89 -4.67
CA GLY A 168 -3.07 -2.31 -4.86
C GLY A 168 -2.00 -2.83 -3.89
N ALA A 169 -0.92 -2.06 -3.67
CA ALA A 169 0.13 -2.43 -2.73
C ALA A 169 -0.42 -2.59 -1.30
N HIS A 170 -1.21 -1.61 -0.86
CA HIS A 170 -1.80 -1.63 0.47
C HIS A 170 -2.94 -2.65 0.61
N PHE A 171 -3.74 -2.88 -0.43
CA PHE A 171 -4.75 -3.94 -0.45
C PHE A 171 -4.14 -5.32 -0.21
N LEU A 172 -3.08 -5.66 -0.94
CA LEU A 172 -2.35 -6.92 -0.73
C LEU A 172 -1.73 -6.99 0.67
N GLY A 173 -1.25 -5.86 1.19
CA GLY A 173 -0.79 -5.74 2.57
C GLY A 173 -1.88 -6.01 3.62
N SER A 174 -3.10 -5.52 3.39
CA SER A 174 -4.27 -5.75 4.24
C SER A 174 -4.70 -7.21 4.22
N VAL A 175 -4.84 -7.82 3.04
CA VAL A 175 -5.19 -9.25 2.88
C VAL A 175 -4.18 -10.13 3.62
N ASN A 176 -2.88 -9.86 3.44
CA ASN A 176 -1.83 -10.59 4.14
C ASN A 176 -1.94 -10.45 5.67
N SER A 177 -2.12 -9.23 6.16
CA SER A 177 -2.18 -8.97 7.61
C SER A 177 -3.43 -9.56 8.25
N LEU A 178 -4.57 -9.45 7.58
CA LEU A 178 -5.87 -9.96 8.06
C LEU A 178 -5.89 -11.49 8.08
N GLY A 179 -5.47 -12.16 6.99
CA GLY A 179 -5.45 -13.63 6.93
C GLY A 179 -4.51 -14.25 7.98
N LEU A 180 -3.38 -13.59 8.28
CA LEU A 180 -2.48 -14.03 9.35
C LEU A 180 -3.06 -13.82 10.76
N VAL A 181 -3.86 -12.77 10.97
CA VAL A 181 -4.56 -12.56 12.25
C VAL A 181 -5.65 -13.60 12.43
N GLU A 182 -6.46 -13.82 11.41
CA GLU A 182 -7.55 -14.80 11.44
C GLU A 182 -7.05 -16.23 11.68
N TRP A 183 -5.97 -16.64 11.03
CA TRP A 183 -5.35 -17.94 11.30
C TRP A 183 -4.84 -18.04 12.75
N LEU A 184 -4.31 -16.97 13.33
CA LEU A 184 -3.91 -17.00 14.73
C LEU A 184 -5.11 -17.10 15.68
N ASP A 185 -6.24 -16.49 15.34
CA ASP A 185 -7.43 -16.42 16.19
C ASP A 185 -8.26 -17.73 16.19
N ASN A 186 -8.17 -18.52 15.11
CA ASN A 186 -8.72 -19.88 15.01
C ASN A 186 -7.88 -20.93 15.77
#